data_AF-A0A9D4CYB7-F1
#
_entry.id   AF-A0A9D4CYB7-F1
#
_cell.length_a   1.000
_cell.length_b   1.000
_cell.length_c   1.000
_cell.angle_alpha   90.00
_cell.angle_beta   90.00
_cell.angle_gamma   90.00
#
_symmetry.space_group_name_H-M   'P 1'
#
loop_
_entity.id
_entity.type
_entity.pdbx_description
1 polymer ?
#
loop_
_entity_poly.entity_id
_entity_poly.type
_entity_poly.pdbx_seq_one_letter_code
_entity_poly.pdbx_strand_id
1 'polypeptide(L)'
;MIMFIEALGNNKSESLLKLFTGAIKKFGTPFRSRTDMGMENVRNAEFMLQQRGIGSVVTGKNVHNQRIERVWRDVYDGVLVFYSELVYFMKDEGVLDIMNPLHICTLHYVYMGRINQSLVTWCEAWSTHRHRIVKSFQIRLWTAGMANNQVSDPESAQGIFDAESETVHDS
;
A
#
# COMPACT_ATOMS: atom_id res chain seq x y z
N MET A 1 1.16 -5.36 8.11
CA MET A 1 2.36 -4.53 7.90
C MET A 1 2.07 -3.59 6.75
N ILE A 2 2.45 -2.33 6.90
CA ILE A 2 2.34 -1.31 5.85
C ILE A 2 3.74 -1.12 5.29
N MET A 3 3.88 -1.26 3.97
CA MET A 3 5.19 -1.21 3.30
C MET A 3 5.62 0.22 3.02
N PHE A 4 4.65 1.06 2.63
CA PHE A 4 4.82 2.49 2.42
C PHE A 4 3.46 3.15 2.58
N ILE A 5 3.48 4.42 2.99
CA ILE A 5 2.32 5.30 3.02
C ILE A 5 2.83 6.73 2.90
N GLU A 6 2.30 7.49 1.96
CA GLU A 6 2.68 8.88 1.74
C GLU A 6 1.52 9.62 1.07
N ALA A 7 1.23 10.82 1.56
CA ALA A 7 0.33 11.76 0.92
C ALA A 7 1.06 12.44 -0.25
N LEU A 8 0.48 12.33 -1.44
CA LEU A 8 0.99 12.92 -2.66
C LEU A 8 0.12 14.11 -3.08
N GLY A 9 0.76 15.20 -3.53
CA GLY A 9 0.06 16.35 -4.10
C GLY A 9 -0.39 16.16 -5.56
N ASN A 10 -0.27 14.94 -6.11
CA ASN A 10 -0.66 14.61 -7.48
C ASN A 10 -1.02 13.12 -7.61
N ASN A 11 -1.81 12.78 -8.62
CA ASN A 11 -2.20 11.39 -8.92
C ASN A 11 -1.35 10.74 -10.04
N LYS A 12 -0.07 11.12 -10.13
CA LYS A 12 0.79 10.63 -11.21
C LYS A 12 1.31 9.23 -10.90
N SER A 13 1.24 8.33 -11.88
CA SER A 13 1.75 6.96 -11.74
C SER A 13 3.27 6.91 -11.54
N GLU A 14 4.02 7.91 -12.02
CA GLU A 14 5.46 8.03 -11.73
C GLU A 14 5.74 8.24 -10.24
N SER A 15 4.93 9.06 -9.58
CA SER A 15 5.07 9.35 -8.16
C SER A 15 4.83 8.09 -7.34
N LEU A 16 3.75 7.35 -7.67
CA LEU A 16 3.43 6.11 -6.99
C LEU A 16 4.48 5.01 -7.24
N LEU A 17 5.03 4.92 -8.46
CA LEU A 17 6.12 3.99 -8.78
C LEU A 17 7.38 4.26 -7.96
N LYS A 18 7.72 5.53 -7.70
CA LYS A 18 8.86 5.87 -6.83
C LYS A 18 8.67 5.35 -5.41
N LEU A 19 7.48 5.49 -4.85
CA LEU A 19 7.17 4.95 -3.52
C LEU A 19 7.24 3.42 -3.52
N PHE A 20 6.64 2.79 -4.53
CA PHE A 20 6.60 1.34 -4.67
C PHE A 20 7.99 0.73 -4.79
N THR A 21 8.84 1.28 -5.67
CA THR A 21 10.23 0.83 -5.83
C THR A 21 11.09 1.11 -4.60
N GLY A 22 10.84 2.21 -3.89
CA GLY A 22 11.46 2.48 -2.59
C GLY A 22 11.13 1.40 -1.55
N ALA A 23 9.87 1.00 -1.47
CA ALA A 23 9.44 -0.09 -0.60
C ALA A 23 10.06 -1.43 -1.01
N ILE A 24 10.12 -1.73 -2.31
CA ILE A 24 10.77 -2.95 -2.82
C ILE A 24 12.24 -3.00 -2.43
N LYS A 25 12.97 -1.88 -2.51
CA LYS A 25 14.38 -1.83 -2.08
C LYS A 25 14.54 -2.14 -0.58
N LYS A 26 13.58 -1.73 0.23
CA LYS A 26 13.62 -1.92 1.70
C LYS A 26 13.15 -3.30 2.13
N PHE A 27 12.18 -3.89 1.45
CA PHE A 27 11.47 -5.07 1.92
C PHE A 27 11.43 -6.25 0.94
N GLY A 28 11.98 -6.09 -0.26
CA GLY A 28 11.95 -7.06 -1.35
C GLY A 28 10.72 -6.96 -2.27
N THR A 29 10.83 -7.60 -3.43
CA THR A 29 9.76 -7.63 -4.44
C THR A 29 8.67 -8.62 -4.05
N PRO A 30 7.39 -8.22 -3.96
CA PRO A 30 6.30 -9.15 -3.67
C PRO A 30 6.15 -10.20 -4.78
N PHE A 31 5.52 -11.34 -4.46
CA PHE A 31 5.18 -12.37 -5.47
C PHE A 31 3.99 -11.94 -6.34
N ARG A 32 2.97 -11.37 -5.71
CA ARG A 32 1.80 -10.80 -6.39
C ARG A 32 1.43 -9.46 -5.76
N SER A 33 0.99 -8.52 -6.59
CA SER A 33 0.43 -7.24 -6.17
C SER A 33 -1.04 -7.19 -6.58
N ARG A 34 -1.90 -6.71 -5.68
CA ARG A 34 -3.31 -6.44 -5.99
C ARG A 34 -3.49 -4.95 -6.10
N THR A 35 -4.17 -4.51 -7.15
CA THR A 35 -4.47 -3.11 -7.41
C THR A 35 -5.85 -2.98 -8.05
N ASP A 36 -6.47 -1.82 -7.90
CA ASP A 36 -7.60 -1.45 -8.74
C ASP A 36 -7.13 -1.05 -10.15
N MET A 37 -8.08 -0.67 -11.00
CA MET A 37 -7.84 -0.25 -12.38
C MET A 37 -7.54 1.26 -12.50
N GLY A 38 -7.07 1.91 -11.43
CA GLY A 38 -6.70 3.31 -11.43
C GLY A 38 -5.49 3.61 -12.31
N MET A 39 -5.51 4.77 -12.98
CA MET A 39 -4.41 5.20 -13.87
C MET A 39 -3.10 5.42 -13.10
N GLU A 40 -3.16 5.77 -11.83
CA GLU A 40 -2.01 5.90 -10.94
C GLU A 40 -1.27 4.57 -10.74
N ASN A 41 -1.97 3.43 -10.87
CA ASN A 41 -1.43 2.10 -10.61
C ASN A 41 -0.78 1.45 -11.84
N VAL A 42 -0.98 2.01 -13.03
CA VAL A 42 -0.52 1.43 -14.31
C VAL A 42 0.97 1.11 -14.28
N ARG A 43 1.81 2.06 -13.85
CA ARG A 43 3.27 1.85 -13.82
C ARG A 43 3.71 0.80 -12.79
N ASN A 44 3.00 0.66 -11.67
CA ASN A 44 3.28 -0.40 -10.70
C ASN A 44 2.91 -1.77 -11.26
N ALA A 45 1.78 -1.86 -11.97
CA ALA A 45 1.35 -3.08 -12.63
C ALA A 45 2.35 -3.50 -13.71
N GLU A 46 2.78 -2.57 -14.56
CA GLU A 46 3.83 -2.79 -15.57
C GLU A 46 5.13 -3.29 -14.93
N PHE A 47 5.58 -2.62 -13.87
CA PHE A 47 6.78 -3.04 -13.13
C PHE A 47 6.66 -4.48 -12.61
N MET A 48 5.53 -4.84 -12.00
CA MET A 48 5.32 -6.19 -11.47
C MET A 48 5.27 -7.24 -12.58
N LEU A 49 4.60 -6.96 -13.70
CA LEU A 49 4.56 -7.83 -14.87
C LEU A 49 5.96 -8.07 -15.45
N GLN A 50 6.80 -7.03 -15.52
CA GLN A 50 8.18 -7.15 -15.99
C GLN A 50 9.05 -7.98 -15.04
N GLN A 51 8.88 -7.83 -13.72
CA GLN A 51 9.74 -8.49 -12.73
C GLN A 51 9.32 -9.91 -12.36
N ARG A 52 8.02 -10.23 -12.43
CA ARG A 52 7.44 -11.49 -11.92
C ARG A 52 6.56 -12.22 -12.95
N GLY A 53 6.33 -11.66 -14.13
CA GLY A 53 5.56 -12.29 -15.21
C GLY A 53 4.04 -12.17 -15.07
N ILE A 54 3.33 -12.89 -15.94
CA ILE A 54 1.85 -12.91 -15.99
C ILE A 54 1.30 -13.52 -14.68
N GLY A 55 0.22 -12.94 -14.16
CA GLY A 55 -0.38 -13.38 -12.89
C GLY A 55 0.26 -12.78 -11.63
N SER A 56 1.31 -11.96 -11.80
CA SER A 56 1.89 -11.15 -10.72
C SER A 56 1.03 -9.96 -10.31
N VAL A 57 0.11 -9.53 -11.18
CA VAL A 57 -0.85 -8.45 -10.90
C VAL A 57 -2.25 -9.03 -10.86
N VAL A 58 -2.95 -8.78 -9.76
CA VAL A 58 -4.34 -9.18 -9.58
C VAL A 58 -5.21 -7.92 -9.60
N THR A 59 -5.98 -7.75 -10.66
CA THR A 59 -7.02 -6.73 -10.77
C THR A 59 -8.38 -7.38 -10.52
N GLY A 60 -9.27 -6.73 -9.77
CA GLY A 60 -10.56 -7.33 -9.44
C GLY A 60 -11.51 -6.42 -8.65
N LYS A 61 -12.79 -6.81 -8.60
CA LYS A 61 -13.89 -6.03 -7.99
C LYS A 61 -13.63 -5.69 -6.52
N ASN A 62 -14.13 -4.50 -6.12
CA ASN A 62 -13.89 -3.83 -4.83
C ASN A 62 -14.12 -4.70 -3.58
N VAL A 63 -15.00 -5.71 -3.65
CA VAL A 63 -15.37 -6.59 -2.53
C VAL A 63 -14.19 -7.33 -1.86
N HIS A 64 -13.04 -7.46 -2.54
CA HIS A 64 -11.85 -8.12 -1.99
C HIS A 64 -10.77 -7.14 -1.51
N ASN A 65 -11.03 -5.83 -1.61
CA ASN A 65 -10.11 -4.78 -1.15
C ASN A 65 -10.24 -4.46 0.36
N GLN A 66 -10.97 -5.30 1.10
CA GLN A 66 -11.31 -5.09 2.52
C GLN A 66 -10.10 -4.78 3.42
N ARG A 67 -8.94 -5.36 3.11
CA ARG A 67 -7.71 -5.12 3.88
C ARG A 67 -7.18 -3.70 3.69
N ILE A 68 -7.09 -3.22 2.45
CA ILE A 68 -6.62 -1.84 2.22
C ILE A 68 -7.66 -0.85 2.73
N GLU A 69 -8.96 -1.12 2.54
CA GLU A 69 -10.04 -0.27 3.06
C GLU A 69 -10.01 -0.17 4.59
N ARG A 70 -9.72 -1.28 5.29
CA ARG A 70 -9.55 -1.26 6.74
C ARG A 70 -8.35 -0.42 7.15
N VAL A 71 -7.20 -0.64 6.51
CA VAL A 71 -6.01 0.17 6.76
C VAL A 71 -6.28 1.66 6.50
N TRP A 72 -7.00 1.99 5.42
CA TRP A 72 -7.40 3.37 5.13
C TRP A 72 -8.28 3.98 6.21
N ARG A 73 -9.23 3.22 6.77
CA ARG A 73 -10.01 3.69 7.94
C ARG A 73 -9.11 3.93 9.14
N ASP A 74 -8.21 3.00 9.45
CA ASP A 74 -7.30 3.13 10.60
C ASP A 74 -6.35 4.34 10.44
N VAL A 75 -5.90 4.63 9.21
CA VAL A 75 -5.11 5.83 8.86
C VAL A 75 -5.94 7.10 9.02
N TYR A 76 -7.19 7.07 8.56
CA TYR A 76 -8.07 8.22 8.66
C TYR A 76 -8.31 8.58 10.12
N ASP A 77 -8.75 7.62 10.92
CA ASP A 77 -9.05 7.80 12.34
C ASP A 77 -7.79 8.16 13.15
N GLY A 78 -6.63 7.62 12.77
CA GLY A 78 -5.38 7.83 13.50
C GLY A 78 -4.61 9.09 13.11
N VAL A 79 -4.80 9.63 11.90
CA VAL A 79 -3.99 10.74 11.37
C VAL A 79 -4.85 11.78 10.66
N LEU A 80 -5.64 11.37 9.67
CA LEU A 80 -6.26 12.33 8.74
C LEU A 80 -7.45 13.06 9.34
N VAL A 81 -8.11 12.51 10.37
CA VAL A 81 -9.26 13.15 11.03
C VAL A 81 -8.87 14.52 11.59
N PHE A 82 -7.71 14.62 12.25
CA PHE A 82 -7.18 15.88 12.79
C PHE A 82 -7.01 16.95 11.70
N TYR A 83 -6.36 16.59 10.59
CA TYR A 83 -6.15 17.53 9.49
C TYR A 83 -7.46 17.89 8.79
N SER A 84 -8.39 16.94 8.69
CA SER A 84 -9.71 17.16 8.12
C SER A 84 -10.49 18.18 8.96
N GLU A 85 -10.56 17.98 10.28
CA GLU A 85 -11.19 18.90 11.22
C GLU A 85 -10.54 20.29 11.19
N LEU A 86 -9.21 20.37 11.12
CA LEU A 86 -8.48 21.63 11.01
C LEU A 86 -8.86 22.40 9.73
N VAL A 87 -8.96 21.70 8.60
CA VAL A 87 -9.36 22.29 7.32
C VAL A 87 -10.81 22.76 7.35
N TYR A 88 -11.71 21.98 7.93
CA TYR A 88 -13.11 22.40 8.12
C TYR A 88 -13.21 23.63 9.02
N PHE A 89 -12.50 23.66 10.14
CA PHE A 89 -12.43 24.82 11.02
C PHE A 89 -11.95 26.08 10.27
N MET A 90 -10.85 25.98 9.50
CA MET A 90 -10.36 27.11 8.71
C MET A 90 -11.35 27.60 7.67
N LYS A 91 -12.13 26.69 7.07
CA LYS A 91 -13.18 27.02 6.12
C LYS A 91 -14.31 27.78 6.82
N ASP A 92 -14.77 27.29 7.97
CA ASP A 92 -15.89 27.87 8.71
C ASP A 92 -15.55 29.26 9.28
N GLU A 93 -14.29 29.48 9.69
CA GLU A 93 -13.77 30.79 10.11
C GLU A 93 -13.45 31.73 8.93
N GLY A 94 -13.64 31.30 7.68
CA GLY A 94 -13.37 32.10 6.49
C GLY A 94 -11.88 32.33 6.17
N VAL A 95 -10.97 31.64 6.86
CA VAL A 95 -9.52 31.68 6.61
C VAL A 95 -9.15 30.90 5.34
N LEU A 96 -9.89 29.84 5.04
CA LEU A 96 -9.69 28.98 3.87
C LEU A 96 -10.86 29.10 2.89
N ASP A 97 -10.59 29.64 1.70
CA ASP A 97 -11.48 29.51 0.55
C ASP A 97 -11.04 28.34 -0.32
N ILE A 98 -11.88 27.29 -0.38
CA ILE A 98 -11.60 26.08 -1.18
C ILE A 98 -11.70 26.32 -2.68
N MET A 99 -12.37 27.40 -3.11
CA MET A 99 -12.45 27.78 -4.52
C MET A 99 -11.25 28.60 -4.97
N ASN A 100 -10.43 29.09 -4.02
CA ASN A 100 -9.24 29.85 -4.32
C ASN A 100 -8.01 28.93 -4.48
N PRO A 101 -7.44 28.80 -5.70
CA PRO A 101 -6.30 27.92 -5.95
C PRO A 101 -5.06 28.28 -5.12
N LEU A 102 -4.85 29.56 -4.79
CA LEU A 102 -3.73 30.00 -3.96
C LEU A 102 -3.85 29.46 -2.53
N HIS A 103 -5.06 29.45 -1.98
CA HIS A 103 -5.34 28.90 -0.66
C HIS A 103 -5.09 27.39 -0.63
N ILE A 104 -5.55 26.66 -1.66
CA ILE A 104 -5.30 25.22 -1.80
C ILE A 104 -3.80 24.92 -1.93
N CYS A 105 -3.08 25.67 -2.76
CA CYS A 105 -1.62 25.54 -2.90
C CYS A 105 -0.90 25.81 -1.58
N THR A 106 -1.32 26.84 -0.84
CA THR A 106 -0.77 27.17 0.48
C THR A 106 -1.03 26.07 1.49
N LEU A 107 -2.25 25.52 1.50
CA LEU A 107 -2.62 24.40 2.36
C LEU A 107 -1.73 23.18 2.08
N HIS A 108 -1.56 22.81 0.81
CA HIS A 108 -0.66 21.74 0.40
C HIS A 108 0.78 22.03 0.84
N TYR A 109 1.30 23.23 0.60
CA TYR A 109 2.66 23.61 0.97
C TYR A 109 2.92 23.49 2.48
N VAL A 110 1.98 23.98 3.30
CA VAL A 110 2.13 24.00 4.76
C VAL A 110 1.90 22.62 5.38
N TYR A 111 0.85 21.91 4.96
CA TYR A 111 0.39 20.73 5.67
C TYR A 111 0.84 19.40 5.06
N MET A 112 1.21 19.33 3.77
CA MET A 112 1.60 18.06 3.15
C MET A 112 2.80 17.43 3.88
N GLY A 113 3.84 18.23 4.18
CA GLY A 113 5.00 17.74 4.94
C GLY A 113 4.65 17.28 6.35
N ARG A 114 3.73 17.99 7.02
CA ARG A 114 3.25 17.65 8.36
C ARG A 114 2.43 16.36 8.37
N ILE A 115 1.53 16.21 7.40
CA ILE A 115 0.74 14.99 7.20
C ILE A 115 1.68 13.81 7.00
N ASN A 116 2.69 13.93 6.13
CA ASN A 116 3.65 12.85 5.88
C ASN A 116 4.46 12.48 7.13
N GLN A 117 4.88 13.45 7.95
CA GLN A 117 5.54 13.16 9.23
C GLN A 117 4.64 12.40 10.20
N SER A 118 3.37 12.80 10.29
CA SER A 118 2.38 12.11 11.12
C SER A 118 2.07 10.71 10.61
N LEU A 119 2.00 10.51 9.28
CA LEU A 119 1.83 9.20 8.65
C LEU A 119 3.01 8.27 8.94
N VAL A 120 4.25 8.76 8.87
CA VAL A 120 5.45 7.98 9.24
C VAL A 120 5.37 7.53 10.70
N THR A 121 5.14 8.48 11.61
CA THR A 121 5.03 8.21 13.05
C THR A 121 3.93 7.20 13.36
N TRP A 122 2.77 7.37 12.72
CA TRP A 122 1.65 6.46 12.87
C TRP A 122 1.95 5.07 12.30
N CYS A 123 2.61 4.98 11.14
CA CYS A 123 2.97 3.70 10.51
C CYS A 123 3.97 2.90 11.37
N GLU A 124 4.93 3.58 12.01
CA GLU A 124 5.86 2.98 12.96
C GLU A 124 5.11 2.44 14.19
N ALA A 125 4.24 3.25 14.79
CA ALA A 125 3.39 2.83 15.91
C ALA A 125 2.50 1.63 15.50
N TRP A 126 1.85 1.71 14.35
CA TRP A 126 0.98 0.68 13.79
C TRP A 126 1.69 -0.65 13.59
N SER A 127 2.92 -0.61 13.08
CA SER A 127 3.74 -1.79 12.85
C SER A 127 4.18 -2.48 14.15
N THR A 128 4.22 -1.73 15.26
CA THR A 128 4.50 -2.23 16.61
C THR A 128 3.24 -2.63 17.39
N HIS A 129 2.03 -2.48 16.84
CA HIS A 129 0.82 -2.95 17.52
C HIS A 129 0.65 -4.47 17.39
N ARG A 130 0.23 -5.09 18.51
CA ARG A 130 0.00 -6.54 18.60
C ARG A 130 -1.31 -6.91 17.92
N HIS A 131 -1.28 -7.86 16.99
CA HIS A 131 -2.52 -8.44 16.47
C HIS A 131 -3.19 -9.27 17.56
N ARG A 132 -4.43 -8.93 17.92
CA ARG A 132 -5.18 -9.62 18.99
C ARG A 132 -5.44 -11.10 18.68
N ILE A 133 -5.54 -11.47 17.40
CA ILE A 133 -5.84 -12.84 16.94
C ILE A 133 -4.57 -13.71 16.94
N VAL A 134 -3.49 -13.25 16.30
CA VAL A 134 -2.23 -14.02 16.17
C VAL A 134 -1.32 -13.83 17.39
N LYS A 135 -1.72 -12.97 18.34
CA LYS A 135 -0.98 -12.63 19.57
C LYS A 135 0.47 -12.20 19.33
N SER A 136 0.81 -11.72 18.13
CA SER A 136 2.15 -11.30 17.71
C SER A 136 2.11 -9.94 17.01
N PHE A 137 3.26 -9.27 16.94
CA PHE A 137 3.43 -7.99 16.26
C PHE A 137 3.56 -8.18 14.74
N GLN A 138 3.10 -7.20 13.95
CA GLN A 138 3.19 -7.26 12.49
C GLN A 138 4.61 -7.50 12.00
N ILE A 139 5.55 -6.78 12.59
CA ILE A 139 6.97 -6.90 12.26
C ILE A 139 7.50 -8.30 12.58
N ARG A 140 7.11 -8.92 13.71
CA ARG A 140 7.56 -10.27 14.07
C ARG A 140 7.04 -11.34 13.13
N LEU A 141 5.78 -11.23 12.72
CA LEU A 141 5.20 -12.15 11.72
C LEU A 141 5.89 -12.01 10.37
N TRP A 142 6.23 -10.78 9.97
CA TRP A 142 6.96 -10.54 8.74
C TRP A 142 8.39 -11.08 8.79
N THR A 143 9.14 -10.82 9.87
CA THR A 143 10.51 -11.35 10.06
C THR A 143 10.51 -12.88 10.06
N ALA A 144 9.54 -13.51 10.74
CA ALA A 144 9.40 -14.97 10.73
C ALA A 144 9.05 -15.51 9.33
N GLY A 145 8.16 -14.84 8.60
CA GLY A 145 7.81 -15.21 7.23
C GLY A 145 8.98 -15.08 6.26
N MET A 146 9.79 -14.02 6.39
CA MET A 146 11.01 -13.88 5.59
C MET A 146 12.03 -14.97 5.89
N ALA A 147 12.24 -15.31 7.16
CA ALA A 147 13.17 -16.37 7.55
C ALA A 147 12.73 -17.75 7.00
N ASN A 148 11.41 -18.02 7.00
CA ASN A 148 10.88 -19.29 6.47
C ASN A 148 10.87 -19.35 4.94
N ASN A 149 10.76 -18.23 4.23
CA ASN A 149 10.69 -18.18 2.77
C ASN A 149 12.06 -17.97 2.08
N GLN A 150 13.18 -18.03 2.81
CA GLN A 150 14.52 -17.99 2.22
C GLN A 150 14.93 -19.27 1.47
N VAL A 151 14.04 -20.26 1.33
CA VAL A 151 14.28 -21.48 0.56
C VAL A 151 13.14 -21.69 -0.45
N SER A 152 13.24 -21.04 -1.60
CA SER A 152 12.60 -21.51 -2.84
C SER A 152 13.33 -20.87 -4.01
N ASP A 153 14.36 -21.56 -4.50
CA ASP A 153 14.91 -21.29 -5.81
C ASP A 153 13.81 -21.36 -6.87
N PRO A 154 13.87 -20.56 -7.95
CA PRO A 154 12.85 -20.50 -8.98
C PRO A 154 12.57 -21.83 -9.70
N GLU A 155 13.45 -22.84 -9.57
CA GLU A 155 13.20 -24.21 -10.09
C GLU A 155 12.09 -24.96 -9.34
N SER A 156 11.83 -24.63 -8.08
CA SER A 156 10.83 -25.35 -7.25
C SER A 156 9.38 -24.98 -7.58
N ALA A 157 9.14 -23.92 -8.34
CA ALA A 157 7.81 -23.56 -8.83
C ALA A 157 7.40 -24.34 -10.09
N GLN A 158 8.35 -24.91 -10.83
CA GLN A 158 8.07 -25.66 -12.06
C GLN A 158 7.41 -27.02 -11.76
N GLY A 159 7.83 -27.70 -10.69
CA GLY A 159 7.29 -29.02 -10.32
C GLY A 159 5.85 -29.03 -9.81
N ILE A 160 5.27 -27.87 -9.45
CA ILE A 160 3.86 -27.79 -9.04
C ILE A 160 2.93 -27.75 -10.26
N PHE A 161 3.37 -27.20 -11.40
CA PHE A 161 2.58 -27.17 -12.62
C PHE A 161 2.57 -28.50 -13.37
N ASP A 162 3.66 -29.28 -13.28
CA ASP A 162 3.73 -30.58 -13.94
C ASP A 162 2.82 -31.63 -13.26
N ALA A 163 2.66 -31.53 -11.92
CA ALA A 163 1.81 -32.45 -11.15
C ALA A 163 0.29 -32.27 -11.38
N GLU A 164 -0.15 -31.12 -11.88
CA GLU A 164 -1.57 -30.87 -12.21
C GLU A 164 -1.95 -31.26 -13.65
N SER A 165 -0.98 -31.60 -14.50
CA SER A 165 -1.23 -32.03 -15.88
C SER A 165 -1.42 -33.55 -16.05
N GLU A 166 -1.01 -34.35 -15.06
CA GLU A 166 -1.13 -35.82 -15.10
C GLU A 166 -2.47 -36.36 -14.56
N THR A 167 -3.34 -35.54 -13.97
CA THR A 167 -4.62 -36.02 -13.39
C THR A 167 -5.84 -35.91 -14.30
N VAL A 168 -5.68 -35.60 -15.59
CA VAL A 168 -6.80 -35.55 -16.56
C VAL A 168 -6.57 -36.54 -17.70
N HIS A 169 -6.43 -37.82 -17.36
CA HIS A 169 -6.66 -38.93 -18.29
C HIS A 169 -6.88 -40.23 -17.51
N ASP A 170 -8.05 -40.37 -16.88
CA ASP A 170 -8.73 -41.67 -16.78
C ASP A 170 -10.13 -41.50 -16.20
N SER A 171 -11.14 -41.59 -17.09
CA SER A 171 -12.50 -42.14 -16.92
C SER A 171 -13.43 -41.60 -18.00
#